data_AF-A0AAW6Q3S7-F1
#
_entry.id   AF-A0AAW6Q3S7-F1
#
_cell.length_a   1.000
_cell.length_b   1.000
_cell.length_c   1.000
_cell.angle_alpha   90.00
_cell.angle_beta   90.00
_cell.angle_gamma   90.00
#
_symmetry.space_group_name_H-M   'P 1'
#
loop_
_entity.id
_entity.type
_entity.pdbx_description
1 polymer ?
#
loop_
_entity_poly.entity_id
_entity_poly.type
_entity_poly.pdbx_seq_one_letter_code
_entity_poly.pdbx_strand_id
1 'polypeptide(L)'
;MNEYNSKLHQTADTVDSKSVIQKLTIQSEPNAKLTISNANNVIVEQKEHLKFNLIDDMGKGYQILIKDWDKPANFDAIWTNLSKLTYKDRKINKVIMHFSGIGDNWSTTLANNLYYGFSSFNGPKNIKFEWFYEDGTKVNFERSTAYLAVASLNTYLQKNHWGHERTTVILGGKALALYGSSVSIHNGNELYSGKANSIDADGLSRATSGPGEPDQNTIKNFFPNQKDITEPNIPYRWDTANSSDRYYGAGLIALDGSDLTIKVDVKTDDAPIGVTKNTGQWFNMGTVIPETPGIIPPTIHYHHTNVALGLEINLIS
;
A
#
# COMPACT_ATOMS: atom_id res chain seq x y z
N MET A 1 8.93 27.92 11.06
CA MET A 1 8.00 27.05 11.82
C MET A 1 6.58 27.10 11.27
N ASN A 2 6.02 28.30 11.01
CA ASN A 2 4.66 28.42 10.45
C ASN A 2 4.49 27.86 9.03
N GLU A 3 5.49 27.96 8.14
CA GLU A 3 5.45 27.32 6.81
C GLU A 3 5.66 25.80 6.82
N TYR A 4 6.39 25.27 7.82
CA TYR A 4 6.61 23.84 8.02
C TYR A 4 5.30 23.16 8.45
N ASN A 5 4.62 23.77 9.42
CA ASN A 5 3.30 23.35 9.84
C ASN A 5 2.28 23.55 8.71
N SER A 6 2.30 24.67 7.96
CA SER A 6 1.31 24.90 6.89
C SER A 6 1.42 23.94 5.71
N LYS A 7 2.60 23.34 5.44
CA LYS A 7 2.78 22.33 4.39
C LYS A 7 2.40 20.92 4.84
N LEU A 8 2.63 20.56 6.11
CA LEU A 8 2.13 19.31 6.70
C LEU A 8 0.60 19.35 6.95
N HIS A 9 0.02 20.53 7.13
CA HIS A 9 -1.41 20.73 7.42
C HIS A 9 -2.33 20.75 6.19
N GLN A 10 -1.92 20.29 5.01
CA GLN A 10 -2.86 20.28 3.87
C GLN A 10 -4.01 19.27 4.04
N THR A 11 -3.86 18.25 4.88
CA THR A 11 -4.95 17.53 5.56
C THR A 11 -4.41 16.87 6.83
N ALA A 12 -5.22 16.68 7.88
CA ALA A 12 -4.80 16.04 9.14
C ALA A 12 -4.28 14.60 9.00
N ASP A 13 -4.35 14.03 7.80
CA ASP A 13 -4.12 12.62 7.50
C ASP A 13 -3.01 12.40 6.45
N THR A 14 -2.22 13.44 6.13
CA THR A 14 -1.02 13.32 5.30
C THR A 14 0.24 13.30 6.19
N VAL A 15 1.13 12.34 5.96
CA VAL A 15 2.38 12.19 6.74
C VAL A 15 3.61 12.14 5.84
N ASP A 16 4.73 12.62 6.37
CA ASP A 16 6.04 12.48 5.76
C ASP A 16 6.71 11.16 6.21
N SER A 17 7.43 10.47 5.33
CA SER A 17 8.04 9.17 5.68
C SER A 17 9.10 9.27 6.78
N LYS A 18 9.65 10.46 7.04
CA LYS A 18 10.64 10.68 8.13
C LYS A 18 9.97 10.99 9.45
N SER A 19 8.67 11.33 9.43
CA SER A 19 7.89 11.65 10.62
C SER A 19 7.23 10.43 11.28
N VAL A 20 7.17 9.29 10.56
CA VAL A 20 6.55 8.06 11.07
C VAL A 20 7.52 7.23 11.90
N ILE A 21 7.04 6.74 13.04
CA ILE A 21 7.80 5.84 13.92
C ILE A 21 7.46 4.40 13.52
N GLN A 22 8.29 3.77 12.69
CA GLN A 22 8.07 2.37 12.30
C GLN A 22 8.75 1.41 13.27
N LYS A 23 7.96 0.56 13.94
CA LYS A 23 8.43 -0.54 14.79
C LYS A 23 8.00 -1.91 14.28
N LEU A 24 7.18 -1.97 13.23
CA LEU A 24 6.86 -3.21 12.50
C LEU A 24 7.80 -3.37 11.32
N THR A 25 8.44 -4.53 11.23
CA THR A 25 9.31 -4.90 10.12
C THR A 25 8.72 -6.08 9.38
N ILE A 26 8.30 -5.89 8.13
CA ILE A 26 7.99 -6.97 7.17
C ILE A 26 9.03 -6.90 6.05
N GLN A 27 9.91 -7.90 6.01
CA GLN A 27 10.88 -8.10 4.94
C GLN A 27 10.57 -9.37 4.16
N SER A 28 11.33 -9.63 3.09
CA SER A 28 11.22 -10.89 2.35
C SER A 28 11.42 -12.11 3.25
N GLU A 29 10.42 -12.99 3.25
CA GLU A 29 10.34 -14.25 3.98
C GLU A 29 10.39 -15.43 2.99
N PRO A 30 11.55 -15.72 2.38
CA PRO A 30 11.65 -16.75 1.33
C PRO A 30 11.36 -18.17 1.85
N ASN A 31 11.46 -18.39 3.17
CA ASN A 31 11.23 -19.67 3.81
C ASN A 31 9.85 -19.76 4.48
N ALA A 32 9.00 -18.74 4.32
CA ALA A 32 7.64 -18.77 4.85
C ALA A 32 6.85 -19.93 4.23
N LYS A 33 5.99 -20.54 5.04
CA LYS A 33 5.04 -21.56 4.61
C LYS A 33 3.64 -20.97 4.66
N LEU A 34 2.99 -20.91 3.51
CA LEU A 34 1.57 -20.60 3.37
C LEU A 34 0.76 -21.90 3.33
N THR A 35 -0.32 -21.95 4.11
CA THR A 35 -1.34 -23.00 4.05
C THR A 35 -2.70 -22.36 3.85
N ILE A 36 -3.55 -23.00 3.03
CA ILE A 36 -4.95 -22.60 2.86
C ILE A 36 -5.84 -23.56 3.66
N SER A 37 -6.76 -23.03 4.46
CA SER A 37 -7.72 -23.80 5.26
C SER A 37 -9.10 -23.15 5.24
N ASN A 38 -10.09 -23.83 5.85
CA ASN A 38 -11.47 -23.32 5.99
C ASN A 38 -12.09 -22.86 4.65
N ALA A 39 -11.71 -23.52 3.56
CA ALA A 39 -12.12 -23.17 2.21
C ALA A 39 -13.60 -23.53 1.98
N ASN A 40 -14.44 -22.52 1.84
CA ASN A 40 -15.85 -22.65 1.49
C ASN A 40 -16.15 -21.93 0.18
N ASN A 41 -16.83 -22.62 -0.74
CA ASN A 41 -17.21 -22.11 -2.06
C ASN A 41 -16.02 -21.58 -2.91
N VAL A 42 -14.82 -22.12 -2.71
CA VAL A 42 -13.62 -21.80 -3.50
C VAL A 42 -12.93 -23.06 -4.02
N ILE A 43 -12.21 -22.92 -5.14
CA ILE A 43 -11.21 -23.86 -5.65
C ILE A 43 -9.84 -23.35 -5.19
N VAL A 44 -9.00 -24.25 -4.69
CA VAL A 44 -7.65 -23.95 -4.23
C VAL A 44 -6.66 -24.70 -5.12
N GLU A 45 -5.82 -23.97 -5.84
CA GLU A 45 -4.82 -24.54 -6.74
C GLU A 45 -3.41 -24.11 -6.30
N GLN A 46 -2.50 -25.06 -6.18
CA GLN A 46 -1.08 -24.75 -5.96
C GLN A 46 -0.45 -24.25 -7.26
N LYS A 47 0.45 -23.27 -7.14
CA LYS A 47 1.23 -22.72 -8.25
C LYS A 47 2.71 -22.74 -7.88
N GLU A 48 3.53 -23.17 -8.81
CA GLU A 48 4.99 -23.24 -8.63
C GLU A 48 5.68 -21.91 -8.97
N HIS A 49 5.10 -21.14 -9.89
CA HIS A 49 5.62 -19.85 -10.37
C HIS A 49 4.52 -18.80 -10.40
N LEU A 50 4.52 -17.91 -9.42
CA LEU A 50 3.61 -16.77 -9.35
C LEU A 50 4.25 -15.52 -9.94
N LYS A 51 3.49 -14.79 -10.76
CA LYS A 51 3.95 -13.54 -11.39
C LYS A 51 2.84 -12.49 -11.34
N PHE A 52 2.74 -11.73 -10.25
CA PHE A 52 1.65 -10.75 -10.12
C PHE A 52 1.77 -9.58 -11.09
N ASN A 53 2.99 -9.21 -11.47
CA ASN A 53 3.26 -8.15 -12.46
C ASN A 53 3.67 -8.73 -13.83
N LEU A 54 3.43 -10.02 -14.08
CA LEU A 54 3.80 -10.77 -15.30
C LEU A 54 5.32 -10.89 -15.56
N ILE A 55 6.16 -10.19 -14.82
CA ILE A 55 7.61 -10.09 -15.05
C ILE A 55 8.35 -10.91 -13.98
N ASP A 56 8.15 -10.57 -12.71
CA ASP A 56 8.92 -11.13 -11.59
C ASP A 56 8.36 -12.47 -11.14
N ASP A 57 9.24 -13.46 -10.97
CA ASP A 57 8.88 -14.74 -10.34
C ASP A 57 8.93 -14.61 -8.81
N MET A 58 7.75 -14.69 -8.20
CA MET A 58 7.53 -14.60 -6.76
C MET A 58 7.56 -15.97 -6.09
N GLY A 59 7.81 -17.04 -6.86
CA GLY A 59 7.89 -18.41 -6.42
C GLY A 59 6.54 -19.07 -6.21
N LYS A 60 6.50 -20.01 -5.27
CA LYS A 60 5.31 -20.84 -5.03
C LYS A 60 4.20 -20.11 -4.30
N GLY A 61 2.98 -20.60 -4.46
CA GLY A 61 1.84 -20.17 -3.67
C GLY A 61 0.53 -20.82 -4.12
N TYR A 62 -0.55 -20.07 -4.00
CA TYR A 62 -1.90 -20.57 -4.28
C TYR A 62 -2.68 -19.60 -5.17
N GLN A 63 -3.41 -20.13 -6.15
CA GLN A 63 -4.50 -19.45 -6.81
C GLN A 63 -5.82 -19.93 -6.21
N ILE A 64 -6.70 -18.98 -5.87
CA ILE A 64 -8.01 -19.22 -5.29
C ILE A 64 -9.05 -18.66 -6.25
N LEU A 65 -9.98 -19.51 -6.68
CA LEU A 65 -11.06 -19.18 -7.61
C LEU A 65 -12.41 -19.38 -6.92
N ILE A 66 -13.33 -18.44 -7.05
CA ILE A 66 -14.71 -18.67 -6.59
C ILE A 66 -15.38 -19.77 -7.43
N LYS A 67 -16.14 -20.67 -6.78
CA LYS A 67 -16.90 -21.74 -7.47
C LYS A 67 -18.24 -21.25 -7.99
N ASP A 68 -18.97 -20.52 -7.14
CA ASP A 68 -20.31 -20.03 -7.40
C ASP A 68 -20.40 -18.58 -6.89
N TRP A 69 -20.49 -17.63 -7.82
CA TRP A 69 -20.45 -16.19 -7.56
C TRP A 69 -21.70 -15.65 -6.85
N ASP A 70 -22.81 -16.40 -6.87
CA ASP A 70 -24.06 -16.05 -6.18
C ASP A 70 -24.06 -16.47 -4.70
N LYS A 71 -23.01 -17.16 -4.23
CA LYS A 71 -22.90 -17.67 -2.86
C LYS A 71 -21.71 -17.04 -2.11
N PRO A 72 -21.84 -16.87 -0.78
CA PRO A 72 -20.70 -16.48 0.05
C PRO A 72 -19.52 -17.44 -0.12
N ALA A 73 -18.33 -16.91 -0.32
CA ALA A 73 -17.08 -17.64 -0.39
C ALA A 73 -16.10 -17.11 0.66
N ASN A 74 -15.34 -18.02 1.28
CA ASN A 74 -14.33 -17.69 2.27
C ASN A 74 -13.23 -18.75 2.34
N PHE A 75 -12.07 -18.32 2.86
CA PHE A 75 -10.95 -19.19 3.19
C PHE A 75 -9.98 -18.46 4.11
N ASP A 76 -9.12 -19.23 4.79
CA ASP A 76 -8.02 -18.70 5.59
C ASP A 76 -6.69 -18.98 4.90
N ALA A 77 -5.85 -17.95 4.83
CA ALA A 77 -4.45 -18.08 4.44
C ALA A 77 -3.57 -17.92 5.68
N ILE A 78 -2.79 -18.95 5.99
CA ILE A 78 -1.98 -19.01 7.20
C ILE A 78 -0.51 -19.08 6.81
N TRP A 79 0.22 -18.00 7.08
CA TRP A 79 1.67 -17.94 6.97
C TRP A 79 2.32 -18.30 8.29
N THR A 80 3.32 -19.16 8.22
CA THR A 80 4.13 -19.64 9.36
C THR A 80 5.59 -19.69 8.94
N ASN A 81 6.49 -19.98 9.89
CA ASN A 81 7.94 -19.97 9.68
C ASN A 81 8.45 -18.59 9.26
N LEU A 82 7.91 -17.55 9.89
CA LEU A 82 8.25 -16.15 9.62
C LEU A 82 9.47 -15.78 10.48
N SER A 83 10.57 -15.45 9.82
CA SER A 83 11.89 -15.26 10.44
C SER A 83 12.34 -13.80 10.51
N LYS A 84 11.76 -12.94 9.67
CA LYS A 84 12.09 -11.51 9.51
C LYS A 84 10.92 -10.59 9.79
N LEU A 85 9.78 -11.13 10.22
CA LEU A 85 8.65 -10.36 10.71
C LEU A 85 8.79 -10.06 12.20
N THR A 86 8.95 -8.79 12.55
CA THR A 86 9.09 -8.36 13.95
C THR A 86 8.24 -7.13 14.26
N TYR A 87 7.79 -7.02 15.51
CA TYR A 87 7.24 -5.78 16.05
C TYR A 87 7.93 -5.46 17.38
N LYS A 88 8.53 -4.27 17.49
CA LYS A 88 9.38 -3.87 18.63
C LYS A 88 10.45 -4.92 18.95
N ASP A 89 11.12 -5.39 17.90
CA ASP A 89 12.17 -6.43 17.97
C ASP A 89 11.68 -7.80 18.47
N ARG A 90 10.37 -7.96 18.75
CA ARG A 90 9.77 -9.25 19.08
C ARG A 90 9.28 -9.93 17.82
N LYS A 91 9.70 -11.19 17.62
CA LYS A 91 9.37 -11.99 16.44
C LYS A 91 7.89 -12.38 16.39
N ILE A 92 7.25 -12.09 15.26
CA ILE A 92 5.92 -12.56 14.89
C ILE A 92 6.13 -13.78 14.00
N ASN A 93 5.66 -14.95 14.43
CA ASN A 93 5.94 -16.20 13.72
C ASN A 93 4.76 -16.70 12.89
N LYS A 94 3.58 -16.09 13.05
CA LYS A 94 2.37 -16.50 12.34
C LYS A 94 1.50 -15.30 11.97
N VAL A 95 1.02 -15.30 10.73
CA VAL A 95 0.01 -14.37 10.23
C VAL A 95 -1.13 -15.17 9.62
N ILE A 96 -2.36 -14.82 9.98
CA ILE A 96 -3.56 -15.39 9.41
C ILE A 96 -4.31 -14.26 8.70
N MET A 97 -4.69 -14.49 7.45
CA MET A 97 -5.63 -13.64 6.73
C MET A 97 -6.91 -14.42 6.44
N HIS A 98 -8.04 -13.88 6.87
CA HIS A 98 -9.36 -14.43 6.60
C HIS A 98 -9.97 -13.66 5.43
N PHE A 99 -10.14 -14.34 4.30
CA PHE A 99 -10.72 -13.76 3.10
C PHE A 99 -12.19 -14.14 3.01
N SER A 100 -13.06 -13.17 2.72
CA SER A 100 -14.47 -13.44 2.48
C SER A 100 -15.11 -12.45 1.50
N GLY A 101 -16.13 -12.90 0.78
CA GLY A 101 -16.90 -12.10 -0.16
C GLY A 101 -18.11 -12.83 -0.72
N ILE A 102 -19.02 -12.07 -1.33
CA ILE A 102 -20.16 -12.55 -2.11
C ILE A 102 -20.30 -11.63 -3.33
N GLY A 103 -20.76 -12.17 -4.44
CA GLY A 103 -20.90 -11.42 -5.70
C GLY A 103 -19.56 -11.22 -6.40
N ASP A 104 -19.66 -10.94 -7.70
CA ASP A 104 -18.55 -10.83 -8.65
C ASP A 104 -17.74 -12.13 -8.81
N ASN A 105 -17.45 -12.50 -10.07
CA ASN A 105 -16.54 -13.61 -10.33
C ASN A 105 -15.11 -13.20 -9.93
N TRP A 106 -14.75 -13.47 -8.67
CA TRP A 106 -13.50 -13.03 -8.07
C TRP A 106 -12.48 -14.15 -7.91
N SER A 107 -11.21 -13.76 -7.97
CA SER A 107 -10.09 -14.64 -7.66
C SER A 107 -9.00 -13.90 -6.91
N THR A 108 -8.16 -14.65 -6.21
CA THR A 108 -6.97 -14.12 -5.57
C THR A 108 -5.82 -15.09 -5.70
N THR A 109 -4.61 -14.56 -5.82
CA THR A 109 -3.40 -15.36 -5.90
C THR A 109 -2.45 -14.90 -4.81
N LEU A 110 -1.98 -15.82 -3.97
CA LEU A 110 -1.21 -15.54 -2.78
C LEU A 110 0.15 -16.21 -2.84
N ALA A 111 1.22 -15.47 -2.56
CA ALA A 111 2.58 -16.01 -2.53
C ALA A 111 2.92 -16.64 -1.17
N ASN A 112 3.75 -17.67 -1.18
CA ASN A 112 4.30 -18.24 0.06
C ASN A 112 5.10 -17.19 0.84
N ASN A 113 5.87 -16.36 0.14
CA ASN A 113 6.58 -15.25 0.75
C ASN A 113 5.58 -14.10 1.03
N LEU A 114 5.25 -13.92 2.31
CA LEU A 114 4.31 -12.92 2.82
C LEU A 114 4.59 -11.49 2.33
N TYR A 115 5.87 -11.16 2.09
CA TYR A 115 6.28 -9.84 1.58
C TYR A 115 5.64 -9.47 0.24
N TYR A 116 5.47 -10.46 -0.65
CA TYR A 116 4.83 -10.23 -1.95
C TYR A 116 3.32 -10.08 -1.86
N GLY A 117 2.69 -10.42 -0.73
CA GLY A 117 1.25 -10.29 -0.51
C GLY A 117 0.44 -11.14 -1.49
N PHE A 118 -0.54 -10.52 -2.16
CA PHE A 118 -1.48 -11.19 -3.04
C PHE A 118 -1.98 -10.29 -4.18
N SER A 119 -2.33 -10.89 -5.32
CA SER A 119 -3.09 -10.23 -6.38
C SER A 119 -4.59 -10.47 -6.18
N SER A 120 -5.40 -9.42 -6.36
CA SER A 120 -6.85 -9.43 -6.23
C SER A 120 -7.50 -9.15 -7.58
N PHE A 121 -8.39 -10.03 -8.05
CA PHE A 121 -9.22 -9.80 -9.24
C PHE A 121 -10.70 -9.77 -8.82
N ASN A 122 -11.37 -8.62 -8.96
CA ASN A 122 -12.70 -8.36 -8.39
C ASN A 122 -12.85 -8.68 -6.89
N GLY A 123 -11.71 -8.83 -6.19
CA GLY A 123 -11.47 -9.76 -5.08
C GLY A 123 -12.41 -9.78 -3.88
N PRO A 124 -12.06 -10.59 -2.86
CA PRO A 124 -12.84 -10.69 -1.64
C PRO A 124 -13.03 -9.31 -1.01
N LYS A 125 -14.25 -9.07 -0.54
CA LYS A 125 -14.66 -7.74 -0.05
C LYS A 125 -14.19 -7.47 1.38
N ASN A 126 -13.82 -8.50 2.12
CA ASN A 126 -13.28 -8.40 3.49
C ASN A 126 -12.05 -9.29 3.65
N ILE A 127 -10.96 -8.70 4.10
CA ILE A 127 -9.69 -9.38 4.39
C ILE A 127 -9.31 -9.00 5.82
N LYS A 128 -9.51 -9.92 6.75
CA LYS A 128 -9.17 -9.72 8.17
C LYS A 128 -7.79 -10.29 8.46
N PHE A 129 -6.95 -9.54 9.15
CA PHE A 129 -5.60 -9.94 9.52
C PHE A 129 -5.52 -10.23 11.02
N GLU A 130 -4.77 -11.27 11.36
CA GLU A 130 -4.36 -11.58 12.72
C GLU A 130 -2.87 -11.96 12.75
N TRP A 131 -2.13 -11.41 13.70
CA TRP A 131 -0.70 -11.64 13.87
C TRP A 131 -0.43 -12.25 15.24
N PHE A 132 0.52 -13.18 15.31
CA PHE A 132 0.84 -13.90 16.54
C PHE A 132 2.34 -13.99 16.77
N TYR A 133 2.75 -13.74 18.01
CA TYR A 133 4.08 -14.02 18.49
C TYR A 133 4.32 -15.54 18.63
N GLU A 134 5.57 -15.92 18.91
CA GLU A 134 5.97 -17.34 19.05
C GLU A 134 5.25 -18.08 20.19
N ASP A 135 4.88 -17.37 21.26
CA ASP A 135 4.11 -17.93 22.38
C ASP A 135 2.60 -18.11 22.07
N GLY A 136 2.17 -17.75 20.85
CA GLY A 136 0.79 -17.84 20.41
C GLY A 136 -0.10 -16.67 20.84
N THR A 137 0.44 -15.67 21.54
CA THR A 137 -0.33 -14.46 21.88
C THR A 137 -0.52 -13.58 20.65
N LYS A 138 -1.69 -12.94 20.55
CA LYS A 138 -1.97 -11.96 19.50
C LYS A 138 -1.04 -10.75 19.64
N VAL A 139 -0.53 -10.26 18.53
CA VAL A 139 0.17 -8.98 18.48
C VAL A 139 -0.84 -7.87 18.71
N ASN A 140 -0.48 -6.90 19.55
CA ASN A 140 -1.26 -5.70 19.78
C ASN A 140 -0.38 -4.50 19.41
N PHE A 141 -0.71 -3.82 18.31
CA PHE A 141 0.06 -2.70 17.82
C PHE A 141 -0.28 -1.44 18.61
N GLU A 142 0.74 -0.81 19.19
CA GLU A 142 0.59 0.51 19.76
C GLU A 142 0.34 1.54 18.65
N ARG A 143 -0.66 2.38 18.89
CA ARG A 143 -1.01 3.49 18.02
C ARG A 143 0.22 4.26 17.55
N SER A 144 0.26 4.55 16.25
CA SER A 144 1.32 5.32 15.59
C SER A 144 2.72 4.69 15.61
N THR A 145 2.83 3.38 15.84
CA THR A 145 4.13 2.67 15.84
C THR A 145 4.26 1.56 14.80
N ALA A 146 3.19 1.21 14.08
CA ALA A 146 3.21 0.15 13.08
C ALA A 146 2.41 0.59 11.85
N TYR A 147 3.05 0.48 10.68
CA TYR A 147 2.46 0.92 9.42
C TYR A 147 2.67 -0.13 8.34
N LEU A 148 1.65 -0.40 7.54
CA LEU A 148 1.78 -1.11 6.27
C LEU A 148 1.93 -0.08 5.15
N ALA A 149 2.92 -0.24 4.28
CA ALA A 149 3.01 0.55 3.07
C ALA A 149 2.18 -0.14 1.97
N VAL A 150 1.12 0.53 1.53
CA VAL A 150 0.31 0.09 0.40
C VAL A 150 0.82 0.81 -0.83
N ALA A 151 1.65 0.13 -1.62
CA ALA A 151 2.25 0.68 -2.83
C ALA A 151 1.60 0.11 -4.10
N SER A 152 1.96 0.64 -5.28
CA SER A 152 1.41 0.22 -6.57
C SER A 152 -0.10 0.48 -6.67
N LEU A 153 -0.56 1.62 -6.12
CA LEU A 153 -1.95 2.06 -6.27
C LEU A 153 -2.09 2.85 -7.58
N ASN A 154 -2.04 2.11 -8.68
CA ASN A 154 -2.10 2.62 -10.03
C ASN A 154 -3.51 3.13 -10.37
N THR A 155 -3.59 4.14 -11.24
CA THR A 155 -4.84 4.69 -11.73
C THR A 155 -4.75 4.92 -13.24
N TYR A 156 -5.69 4.30 -13.94
CA TYR A 156 -5.82 4.32 -15.39
C TYR A 156 -7.15 5.00 -15.73
N LEU A 157 -7.14 6.03 -16.57
CA LEU A 157 -8.33 6.78 -16.95
C LEU A 157 -8.42 6.96 -18.47
N GLN A 158 -8.11 5.88 -19.21
CA GLN A 158 -8.28 5.82 -20.67
C GLN A 158 -9.52 5.01 -21.05
N LYS A 159 -10.03 5.17 -22.28
CA LYS A 159 -11.23 4.45 -22.75
C LYS A 159 -11.07 2.93 -22.73
N ASN A 160 -9.88 2.42 -23.04
CA ASN A 160 -9.58 0.99 -23.06
C ASN A 160 -9.03 0.47 -21.73
N HIS A 161 -8.87 1.33 -20.72
CA HIS A 161 -8.38 0.93 -19.39
C HIS A 161 -8.78 1.97 -18.35
N TRP A 162 -9.85 1.68 -17.61
CA TRP A 162 -10.38 2.55 -16.56
C TRP A 162 -10.40 1.86 -15.21
N GLY A 163 -9.77 2.46 -14.21
CA GLY A 163 -9.94 2.06 -12.82
C GLY A 163 -8.89 2.67 -11.90
N HIS A 164 -9.28 2.78 -10.63
CA HIS A 164 -8.41 3.19 -9.54
C HIS A 164 -8.12 1.98 -8.67
N GLU A 165 -6.88 1.51 -8.64
CA GLU A 165 -6.46 0.52 -7.66
C GLU A 165 -6.60 1.14 -6.27
N ARG A 166 -7.38 0.47 -5.41
CA ARG A 166 -7.84 1.00 -4.13
C ARG A 166 -7.63 0.01 -3.01
N THR A 167 -7.18 0.53 -1.87
CA THR A 167 -7.30 -0.16 -0.58
C THR A 167 -8.17 0.62 0.39
N THR A 168 -9.16 -0.03 0.99
CA THR A 168 -10.05 0.57 2.00
C THR A 168 -9.80 -0.07 3.37
N VAL A 169 -9.62 0.75 4.40
CA VAL A 169 -9.50 0.29 5.79
C VAL A 169 -10.89 0.22 6.43
N ILE A 170 -11.39 -0.99 6.70
CA ILE A 170 -12.72 -1.20 7.26
C ILE A 170 -12.70 -1.08 8.80
N LEU A 171 -11.70 -1.68 9.45
CA LEU A 171 -11.60 -1.74 10.91
C LEU A 171 -10.14 -1.85 11.36
N GLY A 172 -9.81 -1.33 12.54
CA GLY A 172 -8.56 -1.68 13.24
C GLY A 172 -7.30 -0.96 12.73
N GLY A 173 -7.50 0.13 12.01
CA GLY A 173 -6.42 0.98 11.53
C GLY A 173 -6.94 2.27 10.93
N LYS A 174 -6.03 3.07 10.39
CA LYS A 174 -6.32 4.33 9.73
C LYS A 174 -5.51 4.47 8.45
N ALA A 175 -6.18 4.83 7.35
CA ALA A 175 -5.51 5.24 6.12
C ALA A 175 -4.80 6.58 6.31
N LEU A 176 -3.56 6.68 5.84
CA LEU A 176 -2.77 7.91 5.82
C LEU A 176 -2.20 8.12 4.41
N ALA A 177 -2.28 9.34 3.91
CA ALA A 177 -1.61 9.73 2.68
C ALA A 177 -0.11 9.95 2.94
N LEU A 178 0.73 9.65 1.95
CA LEU A 178 2.15 9.98 1.98
C LEU A 178 2.40 11.32 1.29
N TYR A 179 3.19 12.17 1.92
CA TYR A 179 3.59 13.45 1.33
C TYR A 179 4.24 13.24 -0.05
N GLY A 180 3.77 13.98 -1.06
CA GLY A 180 4.26 13.88 -2.44
C GLY A 180 3.70 12.69 -3.24
N SER A 181 2.91 11.81 -2.63
CA SER A 181 2.20 10.75 -3.35
C SER A 181 1.05 11.30 -4.19
N SER A 182 0.77 10.67 -5.32
CA SER A 182 -0.48 10.81 -6.08
C SER A 182 -1.68 10.17 -5.38
N VAL A 183 -1.43 9.27 -4.43
CA VAL A 183 -2.47 8.62 -3.63
C VAL A 183 -2.91 9.55 -2.51
N SER A 184 -4.22 9.79 -2.45
CA SER A 184 -4.86 10.56 -1.38
C SER A 184 -5.89 9.72 -0.63
N ILE A 185 -6.38 10.28 0.47
CA ILE A 185 -7.48 9.68 1.23
C ILE A 185 -8.80 10.15 0.65
N HIS A 186 -9.68 9.21 0.39
CA HIS A 186 -11.06 9.43 -0.02
C HIS A 186 -12.00 8.78 1.00
N ASN A 187 -13.16 9.39 1.19
CA ASN A 187 -14.20 8.88 2.10
C ASN A 187 -13.70 8.53 3.52
N GLY A 188 -12.62 9.18 3.97
CA GLY A 188 -12.02 9.03 5.30
C GLY A 188 -11.09 7.82 5.50
N ASN A 189 -11.17 6.78 4.67
CA ASN A 189 -10.44 5.52 4.89
C ASN A 189 -10.04 4.77 3.61
N GLU A 190 -10.21 5.36 2.44
CA GLU A 190 -9.85 4.76 1.14
C GLU A 190 -8.58 5.40 0.60
N LEU A 191 -7.61 4.59 0.18
CA LEU A 191 -6.39 5.02 -0.49
C LEU A 191 -6.48 4.69 -1.97
N TYR A 192 -6.48 5.73 -2.81
CA TYR A 192 -6.31 5.64 -4.26
C TYR A 192 -5.90 7.00 -4.84
N SER A 193 -5.47 7.05 -6.10
CA SER A 193 -5.22 8.31 -6.82
C SER A 193 -6.48 8.78 -7.53
N GLY A 194 -6.90 10.03 -7.32
CA GLY A 194 -8.04 10.62 -8.03
C GLY A 194 -7.79 10.91 -9.51
N LYS A 195 -6.52 10.94 -9.93
CA LYS A 195 -6.08 11.19 -11.30
C LYS A 195 -5.22 10.05 -11.83
N ALA A 196 -5.09 9.97 -13.15
CA ALA A 196 -4.21 9.00 -13.79
C ALA A 196 -2.75 9.24 -13.35
N ASN A 197 -2.14 8.19 -12.82
CA ASN A 197 -0.75 8.19 -12.35
C ASN A 197 0.11 7.13 -13.07
N SER A 198 -0.50 6.31 -13.94
CA SER A 198 0.18 5.24 -14.69
C SER A 198 0.70 5.68 -16.05
N ILE A 199 -0.03 6.56 -16.74
CA ILE A 199 0.25 7.06 -18.09
C ILE A 199 0.09 8.58 -18.06
N ASP A 200 1.03 9.31 -18.65
CA ASP A 200 0.97 10.76 -18.71
C ASP A 200 0.03 11.27 -19.83
N ALA A 201 -0.16 12.59 -19.88
CA ALA A 201 -1.08 13.19 -20.83
C ALA A 201 -0.59 13.20 -22.28
N ASP A 202 0.66 12.79 -22.53
CA ASP A 202 1.22 12.65 -23.86
C ASP A 202 1.14 11.21 -24.37
N GLY A 203 0.77 10.23 -23.53
CA GLY A 203 0.65 8.82 -23.93
C GLY A 203 1.85 7.96 -23.55
N LEU A 204 2.72 8.43 -22.66
CA LEU A 204 3.84 7.66 -22.16
C LEU A 204 3.42 6.86 -20.93
N SER A 205 3.70 5.55 -20.94
CA SER A 205 3.65 4.75 -19.73
C SER A 205 4.75 5.21 -18.77
N ARG A 206 4.36 5.56 -17.54
CA ARG A 206 5.25 6.10 -16.51
C ARG A 206 5.44 5.17 -15.33
N ALA A 207 4.44 4.34 -15.01
CA ALA A 207 4.51 3.42 -13.86
C ALA A 207 5.66 2.42 -13.99
N THR A 208 5.73 1.70 -15.12
CA THR A 208 6.70 0.60 -15.31
C THR A 208 7.73 0.86 -16.41
N SER A 209 7.43 1.78 -17.32
CA SER A 209 8.30 2.12 -18.46
C SER A 209 9.23 3.30 -18.16
N GLY A 210 10.41 3.29 -18.78
CA GLY A 210 11.37 4.40 -18.74
C GLY A 210 11.03 5.49 -19.76
N PRO A 211 11.92 6.47 -19.99
CA PRO A 211 11.75 7.43 -21.08
C PRO A 211 11.63 6.70 -22.43
N GLY A 212 10.75 7.19 -23.30
CA GLY A 212 10.45 6.57 -24.59
C GLY A 212 9.56 7.47 -25.44
N GLU A 213 9.10 6.94 -26.57
CA GLU A 213 8.14 7.61 -27.45
C GLU A 213 6.71 7.31 -26.99
N PRO A 214 5.78 8.27 -27.12
CA PRO A 214 4.38 8.05 -26.79
C PRO A 214 3.76 6.91 -27.59
N ASP A 215 2.96 6.08 -26.92
CA ASP A 215 2.22 5.03 -27.60
C ASP A 215 0.99 5.63 -28.32
N GLN A 216 1.07 5.71 -29.64
CA GLN A 216 -0.01 6.21 -30.49
C GLN A 216 -1.32 5.42 -30.34
N ASN A 217 -1.26 4.14 -29.97
CA ASN A 217 -2.47 3.37 -29.69
C ASN A 217 -3.08 3.74 -28.34
N THR A 218 -2.26 4.04 -27.34
CA THR A 218 -2.72 4.62 -26.06
C THR A 218 -3.38 5.98 -26.27
N ILE A 219 -2.75 6.89 -27.04
CA ILE A 219 -3.29 8.23 -27.32
C ILE A 219 -4.67 8.18 -27.99
N LYS A 220 -4.91 7.24 -28.91
CA LYS A 220 -6.24 7.06 -29.55
C LYS A 220 -7.36 6.79 -28.55
N ASN A 221 -7.03 6.25 -27.38
CA ASN A 221 -7.97 5.92 -26.32
C ASN A 221 -8.13 7.04 -25.28
N PHE A 222 -7.49 8.19 -25.45
CA PHE A 222 -7.64 9.33 -24.57
C PHE A 222 -9.02 9.97 -24.68
N PHE A 223 -9.45 10.55 -23.57
CA PHE A 223 -10.56 11.49 -23.55
C PHE A 223 -10.10 12.88 -24.01
N PRO A 224 -10.98 13.73 -24.55
CA PRO A 224 -10.61 15.09 -24.97
C PRO A 224 -9.95 15.93 -23.86
N ASN A 225 -10.27 15.63 -22.58
CA ASN A 225 -9.75 16.29 -21.39
C ASN A 225 -8.65 15.49 -20.67
N GLN A 226 -7.89 14.64 -21.39
CA GLN A 226 -6.88 13.75 -20.76
C GLN A 226 -5.93 14.50 -19.82
N LYS A 227 -5.49 15.71 -20.21
CA LYS A 227 -4.58 16.55 -19.40
C LYS A 227 -5.14 16.90 -18.03
N ASP A 228 -6.46 17.08 -17.92
CA ASP A 228 -7.11 17.52 -16.68
C ASP A 228 -7.27 16.37 -15.67
N ILE A 229 -7.40 15.15 -16.18
CA ILE A 229 -7.59 13.93 -15.39
C ILE A 229 -6.27 13.17 -15.14
N THR A 230 -5.13 13.73 -15.55
CA THR A 230 -3.81 13.12 -15.38
C THR A 230 -2.97 13.95 -14.41
N GLU A 231 -2.15 13.28 -13.60
CA GLU A 231 -1.17 13.96 -12.77
C GLU A 231 -0.11 14.68 -13.65
N PRO A 232 0.19 15.96 -13.41
CA PRO A 232 1.04 16.75 -14.30
C PRO A 232 2.53 16.37 -14.23
N ASN A 233 2.99 15.67 -13.18
CA ASN A 233 4.41 15.40 -12.92
C ASN A 233 4.65 13.95 -12.47
N ILE A 234 4.27 12.97 -13.30
CA ILE A 234 4.46 11.56 -12.98
C ILE A 234 5.95 11.16 -13.11
N PRO A 235 6.61 10.67 -12.05
CA PRO A 235 7.98 10.16 -12.12
C PRO A 235 8.08 8.92 -13.03
N TYR A 236 9.23 8.68 -13.64
CA TYR A 236 9.45 7.48 -14.47
C TYR A 236 9.71 6.25 -13.62
N ARG A 237 9.17 5.10 -14.04
CA ARG A 237 9.35 3.78 -13.40
C ARG A 237 9.04 3.79 -11.91
N TRP A 238 8.12 4.65 -11.47
CA TRP A 238 7.80 4.79 -10.05
C TRP A 238 7.28 3.48 -9.46
N ASP A 239 6.60 2.66 -10.26
CA ASP A 239 6.01 1.38 -9.87
C ASP A 239 6.94 0.18 -10.18
N THR A 240 8.22 0.33 -9.80
CA THR A 240 9.21 -0.76 -9.91
C THR A 240 9.88 -0.99 -8.57
N ALA A 241 10.30 -2.23 -8.30
CA ALA A 241 10.78 -2.64 -6.98
C ALA A 241 11.94 -1.80 -6.41
N ASN A 242 12.80 -1.26 -7.29
CA ASN A 242 14.01 -0.52 -6.94
C ASN A 242 13.89 1.00 -7.17
N SER A 243 12.70 1.52 -7.50
CA SER A 243 12.55 2.95 -7.75
C SER A 243 12.66 3.77 -6.47
N SER A 244 13.37 4.90 -6.54
CA SER A 244 13.35 5.93 -5.49
C SER A 244 12.00 6.63 -5.39
N ASP A 245 11.18 6.58 -6.45
CA ASP A 245 9.89 7.24 -6.54
C ASP A 245 8.71 6.35 -6.17
N ARG A 246 8.94 5.19 -5.53
CA ARG A 246 7.85 4.29 -5.11
C ARG A 246 6.84 4.94 -4.17
N TYR A 247 7.20 6.02 -3.47
CA TYR A 247 6.27 6.80 -2.65
C TYR A 247 5.13 7.38 -3.49
N TYR A 248 5.36 7.64 -4.78
CA TYR A 248 4.46 8.38 -5.65
C TYR A 248 3.11 7.70 -5.86
N GLY A 249 3.05 6.37 -5.82
CA GLY A 249 1.78 5.62 -5.88
C GLY A 249 1.54 4.81 -4.62
N ALA A 250 1.92 5.35 -3.46
CA ALA A 250 1.80 4.68 -2.19
C ALA A 250 1.01 5.49 -1.14
N GLY A 251 0.32 4.79 -0.26
CA GLY A 251 -0.22 5.31 1.00
C GLY A 251 0.19 4.41 2.17
N LEU A 252 -0.26 4.75 3.38
CA LEU A 252 0.00 3.95 4.58
C LEU A 252 -1.30 3.51 5.24
N ILE A 253 -1.26 2.35 5.87
CA ILE A 253 -2.25 1.95 6.88
C ILE A 253 -1.54 1.95 8.23
N ALA A 254 -1.90 2.90 9.10
CA ALA A 254 -1.48 2.89 10.50
C ALA A 254 -2.30 1.84 11.26
N LEU A 255 -1.62 0.87 11.86
CA LEU A 255 -2.23 -0.18 12.66
C LEU A 255 -2.49 0.32 14.08
N ASP A 256 -3.63 -0.05 14.65
CA ASP A 256 -4.00 0.27 16.03
C ASP A 256 -4.79 -0.90 16.62
N GLY A 257 -4.23 -1.58 17.61
CA GLY A 257 -4.84 -2.76 18.21
C GLY A 257 -4.36 -4.09 17.63
N SER A 258 -5.18 -5.13 17.79
CA SER A 258 -4.86 -6.52 17.41
C SER A 258 -5.49 -7.02 16.11
N ASP A 259 -6.45 -6.28 15.58
CA ASP A 259 -7.25 -6.69 14.43
C ASP A 259 -7.12 -5.61 13.35
N LEU A 260 -7.06 -6.03 12.09
CA LEU A 260 -7.18 -5.14 10.92
C LEU A 260 -8.12 -5.82 9.94
N THR A 261 -9.07 -5.07 9.38
CA THR A 261 -9.87 -5.52 8.24
C THR A 261 -9.73 -4.52 7.12
N ILE A 262 -9.38 -5.00 5.92
CA ILE A 262 -9.28 -4.17 4.71
C ILE A 262 -10.09 -4.77 3.56
N LYS A 263 -10.26 -3.97 2.53
CA LYS A 263 -10.71 -4.37 1.20
C LYS A 263 -9.68 -3.91 0.17
N VAL A 264 -9.38 -4.78 -0.79
CA VAL A 264 -8.42 -4.56 -1.87
C VAL A 264 -9.12 -4.80 -3.19
N ASP A 265 -9.52 -3.73 -3.87
CA ASP A 265 -10.29 -3.79 -5.12
C ASP A 265 -9.93 -2.67 -6.11
N VAL A 266 -10.54 -2.70 -7.29
CA VAL A 266 -10.44 -1.62 -8.28
C VAL A 266 -11.75 -0.86 -8.32
N LYS A 267 -11.71 0.44 -8.01
CA LYS A 267 -12.85 1.35 -8.11
C LYS A 267 -13.12 1.70 -9.57
N THR A 268 -14.35 1.49 -10.03
CA THR A 268 -14.79 1.70 -11.43
C THR A 268 -16.24 2.19 -11.55
N ASP A 269 -16.81 2.70 -10.46
CA ASP A 269 -18.15 3.26 -10.35
C ASP A 269 -18.27 4.65 -11.01
N ASP A 270 -17.16 5.36 -11.18
CA ASP A 270 -17.04 6.62 -11.93
C ASP A 270 -16.68 6.44 -13.41
N ALA A 271 -16.55 5.19 -13.86
CA ALA A 271 -16.21 4.86 -15.23
C ALA A 271 -17.25 5.41 -16.22
N PRO A 272 -16.86 6.19 -17.24
CA PRO A 272 -17.75 6.59 -18.31
C PRO A 272 -18.34 5.39 -19.04
N ILE A 273 -19.50 5.56 -19.68
CA ILE A 273 -20.11 4.51 -20.48
C ILE A 273 -19.17 4.11 -21.63
N GLY A 274 -19.05 2.79 -21.86
CA GLY A 274 -18.31 2.24 -22.99
C GLY A 274 -16.81 2.07 -22.77
N VAL A 275 -16.30 2.29 -21.55
CA VAL A 275 -14.89 2.02 -21.23
C VAL A 275 -14.66 0.57 -20.80
N THR A 276 -13.45 0.07 -21.06
CA THR A 276 -12.98 -1.20 -20.51
C THR A 276 -12.48 -1.02 -19.08
N LYS A 277 -13.09 -1.74 -18.14
CA LYS A 277 -12.80 -1.62 -16.71
C LYS A 277 -11.60 -2.48 -16.28
N ASN A 278 -10.68 -1.89 -15.54
CA ASN A 278 -9.66 -2.65 -14.81
C ASN A 278 -10.31 -3.39 -13.64
N THR A 279 -9.79 -4.58 -13.33
CA THR A 279 -10.37 -5.49 -12.34
C THR A 279 -9.30 -6.13 -11.45
N GLY A 280 -8.03 -5.99 -11.80
CA GLY A 280 -6.88 -6.52 -11.06
C GLY A 280 -6.14 -5.43 -10.29
N GLN A 281 -5.71 -5.77 -9.07
CA GLN A 281 -4.79 -5.00 -8.26
C GLN A 281 -3.82 -5.94 -7.57
N TRP A 282 -2.55 -5.56 -7.45
CA TRP A 282 -1.59 -6.26 -6.63
C TRP A 282 -1.42 -5.54 -5.29
N PHE A 283 -1.72 -6.24 -4.18
CA PHE A 283 -1.43 -5.77 -2.83
C PHE A 283 -0.14 -6.39 -2.30
N ASN A 284 0.86 -5.54 -2.04
CA ASN A 284 2.09 -5.93 -1.36
C ASN A 284 2.03 -5.57 0.13
N MET A 285 2.86 -6.22 0.95
CA MET A 285 2.83 -6.05 2.41
C MET A 285 4.17 -5.64 3.01
N GLY A 286 4.93 -4.80 2.32
CA GLY A 286 6.17 -4.28 2.87
C GLY A 286 5.92 -3.27 3.99
N THR A 287 6.79 -3.24 5.00
CA THR A 287 6.90 -2.06 5.88
C THR A 287 8.04 -1.13 5.50
N VAL A 288 8.69 -1.38 4.36
CA VAL A 288 9.58 -0.40 3.72
C VAL A 288 8.69 0.74 3.24
N ILE A 289 8.54 1.76 4.10
CA ILE A 289 7.87 3.00 3.76
C ILE A 289 8.78 3.70 2.75
N PRO A 290 8.33 3.91 1.50
CA PRO A 290 9.15 4.59 0.51
C PRO A 290 9.49 6.00 0.99
N GLU A 291 10.73 6.43 0.79
CA GLU A 291 11.17 7.76 1.22
C GLU A 291 10.43 8.83 0.40
N THR A 292 9.80 9.79 1.09
CA THR A 292 9.14 10.94 0.47
C THR A 292 10.19 11.97 0.01
N PRO A 293 9.92 12.76 -1.05
CA PRO A 293 10.83 13.80 -1.52
C PRO A 293 11.27 14.70 -0.38
N GLY A 294 12.56 15.01 -0.32
CA GLY A 294 13.16 15.72 0.80
C GLY A 294 12.40 16.98 1.16
N ILE A 295 11.66 16.93 2.27
CA ILE A 295 11.30 18.12 3.02
C ILE A 295 12.59 18.52 3.72
N ILE A 296 13.28 19.56 3.26
CA ILE A 296 14.39 20.14 4.01
C ILE A 296 13.78 20.65 5.33
N PRO A 297 14.10 20.05 6.50
CA PRO A 297 13.66 20.63 7.76
C PRO A 297 14.29 22.01 7.87
N PRO A 298 13.56 23.06 8.27
CA PRO A 298 14.16 24.37 8.46
C PRO A 298 15.36 24.22 9.41
N THR A 299 16.53 24.71 8.99
CA THR A 299 17.69 24.79 9.86
C THR A 299 17.34 25.71 11.02
N ILE A 300 17.13 25.12 12.21
CA ILE A 300 16.90 25.91 13.42
C ILE A 300 18.26 26.48 13.84
N HIS A 301 18.51 27.73 13.50
CA HIS A 301 19.58 28.48 14.13
C HIS A 301 19.09 28.90 15.52
N TYR A 302 19.56 28.21 16.55
CA TYR A 302 19.45 28.73 17.91
C TYR A 302 20.29 30.00 17.99
N HIS A 303 19.64 31.16 18.07
CA HIS A 303 20.28 32.33 18.65
C HIS A 303 20.39 32.06 20.15
N HIS A 304 21.52 31.50 20.57
CA HIS A 304 21.91 31.55 21.98
C HIS A 304 22.16 33.02 22.33
N THR A 305 21.19 33.67 22.97
CA THR A 305 21.49 34.86 23.76
C THR A 305 22.23 34.36 25.00
N ASN A 306 23.53 34.63 25.08
CA ASN A 306 24.33 34.35 26.28
C ASN A 306 23.77 35.18 27.44
N VAL A 307 22.88 34.61 28.25
CA VAL A 307 22.57 35.15 29.57
C VAL A 307 23.67 34.67 30.50
N ALA A 308 24.67 35.54 30.73
CA ALA A 308 25.69 35.30 31.73
C ALA A 308 25.00 35.18 33.10
N LEU A 309 25.03 33.98 33.69
CA LEU A 309 24.68 33.75 35.09
C LEU A 309 25.79 34.37 35.95
N GLY A 310 25.57 35.61 36.40
CA GLY A 310 26.35 36.23 37.46
C GLY A 310 26.08 35.54 38.79
N LEU A 311 26.82 34.46 39.05
CA LEU A 311 26.98 33.89 40.39
C LEU A 311 28.24 34.50 41.00
N GLU A 312 28.08 35.58 41.77
CA GLU A 312 29.11 36.03 42.70
C GLU A 312 29.14 35.06 43.89
N ILE A 313 30.11 34.15 43.87
CA ILE A 313 30.51 33.35 45.04
C ILE A 313 31.71 34.07 45.64
N ASN A 314 31.46 34.95 46.62
CA ASN A 314 32.52 35.48 47.48
C ASN A 314 32.90 34.41 48.51
N LEU A 315 34.00 33.71 48.27
CA LEU A 315 34.71 32.88 49.23
C LEU A 315 36.19 33.24 49.18
N ILE A 316 36.64 34.12 50.07
CA ILE A 316 38.05 34.16 50.52
C ILE A 316 38.06 34.38 52.03
N SER A 317 38.76 33.47 52.70
CA SER A 317 39.27 33.50 54.07
C SER A 317 40.25 34.64 54.33
#